data_AF-F6VF47-F1
#
_entry.id   AF-F6VF47-F1
#
_cell.length_a   1.000
_cell.length_b   1.000
_cell.length_c   1.000
_cell.angle_alpha   90.00
_cell.angle_beta   90.00
_cell.angle_gamma   90.00
#
_symmetry.space_group_name_H-M   'P 1'
#
loop_
_entity.id
_entity.type
_entity.pdbx_description
1 polymer ?
#
loop_
_entity_poly.entity_id
_entity_poly.type
_entity_poly.pdbx_seq_one_letter_code
_entity_poly.pdbx_strand_id
1 'polypeptide(L)'
;MGSFAIFSLLLVLIVTVQKCKSLNCQEVISPICSDIIRYPVLMPNMFGHTTQDEANIELSQYYPFLKIGCSPYLKPFLCSAFFSPCTSKGTRKLPCRSLCENTMVGCLEVATRFGFVVPEALNCARFPEQTSTSYCIQPESFGLSPIKHN
;
A
#
# COMPACT_ATOMS: atom_id res chain seq x y z
N MET A 1 -10.93 54.74 6.82
CA MET A 1 -11.08 53.40 7.46
C MET A 1 -11.35 52.29 6.43
N GLY A 2 -10.83 52.37 5.19
CA GLY A 2 -11.20 51.45 4.09
C GLY A 2 -10.08 50.58 3.51
N SER A 3 -8.83 50.73 3.96
CA SER A 3 -7.68 50.02 3.36
C SER A 3 -7.38 48.67 4.02
N PHE A 4 -7.61 48.55 5.32
CA PHE A 4 -7.33 47.32 6.09
C PHE A 4 -8.23 46.14 5.66
N ALA A 5 -9.51 46.41 5.35
CA ALA A 5 -10.45 45.37 4.93
C ALA A 5 -10.05 44.72 3.59
N ILE A 6 -9.46 45.49 2.67
CA ILE A 6 -9.05 45.01 1.33
C ILE A 6 -7.81 44.11 1.45
N PHE A 7 -6.83 44.51 2.26
CA PHE A 7 -5.66 43.67 2.56
C PHE A 7 -6.03 42.37 3.26
N SER A 8 -6.99 42.42 4.19
CA SER A 8 -7.52 41.22 4.84
C SER A 8 -8.26 40.30 3.87
N LEU A 9 -9.03 40.83 2.91
CA LEU A 9 -9.74 40.03 1.92
C LEU A 9 -8.80 39.36 0.90
N LEU A 10 -7.73 40.06 0.48
CA LEU A 10 -6.68 39.52 -0.40
C LEU A 10 -5.86 38.41 0.28
N LEU A 11 -5.55 38.56 1.56
CA LEU A 11 -4.90 37.50 2.36
C LEU A 11 -5.80 36.27 2.51
N VAL A 12 -7.12 36.44 2.68
CA VAL A 12 -8.07 35.33 2.76
C VAL A 12 -8.19 34.58 1.42
N LEU A 13 -8.18 35.28 0.29
CA LEU A 13 -8.21 34.67 -1.05
C LEU A 13 -6.95 33.85 -1.38
N ILE A 14 -5.78 34.28 -0.89
CA ILE A 14 -4.52 33.51 -1.04
C ILE A 14 -4.54 32.23 -0.19
N VAL A 15 -5.28 32.22 0.93
CA VAL A 15 -5.40 31.06 1.84
C VAL A 15 -6.42 30.01 1.34
N THR A 16 -7.31 30.35 0.39
CA THR A 16 -8.30 29.41 -0.16
C THR A 16 -7.80 28.51 -1.30
N VAL A 17 -6.49 28.46 -1.56
CA VAL A 17 -5.92 27.31 -2.28
C VAL A 17 -5.96 26.14 -1.31
N GLN A 18 -7.12 25.47 -1.27
CA GLN A 18 -7.38 24.22 -0.56
C GLN A 18 -6.38 23.18 -1.08
N LYS A 19 -5.18 23.19 -0.52
CA LYS A 19 -4.16 22.18 -0.78
C LYS A 19 -4.76 20.89 -0.25
N CYS A 20 -4.89 19.88 -1.09
CA CYS A 20 -5.26 18.54 -0.67
C CYS A 20 -4.10 17.96 0.17
N LYS A 21 -3.94 18.45 1.40
CA LYS A 21 -2.97 17.96 2.37
C LYS A 21 -3.71 16.90 3.17
N SER A 22 -3.85 15.70 2.58
CA SER A 22 -4.23 14.54 3.40
C SER A 22 -3.11 14.37 4.43
N LEU A 23 -3.40 14.67 5.69
CA LEU A 23 -2.39 14.96 6.71
C LEU A 23 -1.34 13.85 6.95
N ASN A 24 -1.52 12.65 6.41
CA ASN A 24 -0.66 11.49 6.67
C ASN A 24 -0.14 10.76 5.41
N CYS A 25 -0.27 11.35 4.22
CA CYS A 25 0.27 10.75 3.00
C CYS A 25 1.70 11.23 2.75
N GLN A 26 2.63 10.28 2.60
CA GLN A 26 4.06 10.51 2.56
C GLN A 26 4.70 9.72 1.42
N GLU A 27 5.78 10.25 0.85
CA GLU A 27 6.55 9.55 -0.19
C GLU A 27 7.10 8.23 0.35
N VAL A 28 7.17 7.21 -0.51
CA VAL A 28 7.71 5.90 -0.12
C VAL A 28 9.22 5.99 -0.03
N ILE A 29 9.75 5.74 1.17
CA ILE A 29 11.20 5.71 1.43
C ILE A 29 11.71 4.29 1.66
N SER A 30 10.86 3.28 1.51
CA SER A 30 11.24 1.88 1.67
C SER A 30 12.30 1.46 0.64
N PRO A 31 13.48 0.97 1.08
CA PRO A 31 14.48 0.45 0.15
C PRO A 31 14.01 -0.83 -0.55
N ILE A 32 13.00 -1.51 -0.01
CA ILE A 32 12.43 -2.73 -0.58
C ILE A 32 11.38 -2.40 -1.64
N CYS A 33 10.60 -1.33 -1.47
CA CYS A 33 9.37 -1.10 -2.24
C CYS A 33 9.33 0.18 -3.09
N SER A 34 10.27 1.11 -2.90
CA SER A 34 10.33 2.39 -3.63
C SER A 34 10.47 2.23 -5.15
N ASP A 35 10.95 1.08 -5.63
CA ASP A 35 11.07 0.78 -7.06
C ASP A 35 9.72 0.41 -7.71
N ILE A 36 8.71 0.01 -6.92
CA ILE A 36 7.40 -0.41 -7.45
C ILE A 36 6.21 0.41 -6.94
N ILE A 37 6.30 1.03 -5.76
CA ILE A 37 5.25 1.92 -5.24
C ILE A 37 5.61 3.36 -5.59
N ARG A 38 4.95 3.89 -6.63
CA ARG A 38 5.21 5.25 -7.18
C ARG A 38 4.29 6.34 -6.64
N TYR A 39 3.37 6.00 -5.74
CA TYR A 39 2.38 6.92 -5.18
C TYR A 39 2.64 7.12 -3.69
N PRO A 40 2.35 8.31 -3.13
CA PRO A 40 2.41 8.54 -1.69
C PRO A 40 1.55 7.55 -0.92
N VAL A 41 2.00 7.15 0.26
CA VAL A 41 1.39 6.12 1.09
C VAL A 41 0.87 6.69 2.40
N LEU A 42 -0.19 6.09 2.92
CA LEU A 42 -0.85 6.56 4.13
C LEU A 42 -0.34 5.79 5.35
N MET A 43 0.11 6.53 6.38
CA MET A 43 0.41 5.98 7.70
C MET A 43 -0.67 6.38 8.74
N PRO A 44 -0.94 5.55 9.78
CA PRO A 44 -0.42 4.20 9.98
C PRO A 44 -0.88 3.22 8.89
N ASN A 45 -0.09 2.18 8.61
CA ASN A 45 -0.48 1.14 7.66
C ASN A 45 -1.53 0.19 8.28
N MET A 46 -2.03 -0.78 7.50
CA MET A 46 -3.10 -1.69 7.95
C MET A 46 -2.67 -2.65 9.07
N PHE A 47 -1.37 -2.74 9.35
CA PHE A 47 -0.80 -3.58 10.41
C PHE A 47 -0.53 -2.78 11.70
N GLY A 48 -0.81 -1.48 11.71
CA GLY A 48 -0.65 -0.63 12.89
C GLY A 48 0.72 0.05 13.02
N HIS A 49 1.65 -0.18 12.09
CA HIS A 49 2.91 0.57 12.03
C HIS A 49 2.61 2.05 11.82
N THR A 50 3.23 2.91 12.60
CA THR A 50 3.03 4.36 12.55
C THR A 50 4.07 5.05 11.67
N THR A 51 5.22 4.41 11.47
CA THR A 51 6.32 4.91 10.63
C THR A 51 6.71 3.91 9.54
N GLN A 52 7.28 4.41 8.44
CA GLN A 52 7.77 3.53 7.36
C GLN A 52 8.95 2.67 7.82
N ASP A 53 9.75 3.16 8.78
CA ASP A 53 10.87 2.40 9.36
C ASP A 53 10.39 1.19 10.16
N GLU A 54 9.36 1.35 11.00
CA GLU A 54 8.70 0.23 11.67
C GLU A 54 8.18 -0.80 10.66
N ALA A 55 7.49 -0.34 9.62
CA ALA A 55 6.99 -1.20 8.55
C ALA A 55 8.12 -1.93 7.80
N ASN A 56 9.25 -1.26 7.56
CA ASN A 56 10.42 -1.84 6.91
C ASN A 56 11.11 -2.90 7.77
N ILE A 57 11.15 -2.71 9.10
CA ILE A 57 11.72 -3.69 10.03
C ILE A 57 10.95 -5.01 9.91
N GLU A 58 9.61 -4.99 9.96
CA GLU A 58 8.82 -6.20 9.79
C GLU A 58 8.92 -6.74 8.35
N LEU A 59 8.83 -5.88 7.33
CA LEU A 59 8.93 -6.30 5.93
C LEU A 59 10.29 -6.98 5.62
N SER A 60 11.36 -6.58 6.28
CA SER A 60 12.70 -7.15 6.07
C SER A 60 12.77 -8.65 6.37
N GLN A 61 11.88 -9.17 7.23
CA GLN A 61 11.79 -10.60 7.54
C GLN A 61 11.40 -11.44 6.31
N TYR A 62 10.78 -10.83 5.31
CA TYR A 62 10.38 -11.48 4.06
C TYR A 62 11.46 -11.43 2.97
N TYR A 63 12.61 -10.79 3.22
CA TYR A 63 13.69 -10.65 2.25
C TYR A 63 14.21 -11.99 1.69
N PRO A 64 14.34 -13.08 2.47
CA PRO A 64 14.69 -14.39 1.93
C PRO A 64 13.70 -14.87 0.85
N PHE A 65 12.39 -14.70 1.08
CA PHE A 65 11.36 -15.08 0.10
C PHE A 65 11.39 -14.19 -1.15
N LEU A 66 11.63 -12.89 -0.96
CA LEU A 66 11.81 -11.94 -2.07
C LEU A 66 13.03 -12.31 -2.93
N LYS A 67 14.10 -12.84 -2.34
CA LYS A 67 15.29 -13.31 -3.06
C LYS A 67 15.09 -14.66 -3.74
N ILE A 68 14.38 -15.58 -3.10
CA ILE A 68 14.00 -16.86 -3.71
C ILE A 68 13.08 -16.64 -4.92
N GLY A 69 12.21 -15.64 -4.85
CA GLY A 69 11.32 -15.30 -5.97
C GLY A 69 10.26 -16.36 -6.23
N CYS A 70 9.70 -16.96 -5.17
CA CYS A 70 8.70 -18.03 -5.26
C CYS A 70 7.42 -17.64 -6.02
N SER A 71 7.12 -16.35 -6.13
CA SER A 71 5.98 -15.85 -6.88
C SER A 71 6.26 -14.43 -7.39
N PRO A 72 5.93 -14.09 -8.66
CA PRO A 72 6.07 -12.73 -9.17
C PRO A 72 5.11 -11.75 -8.47
N TYR A 73 4.07 -12.25 -7.81
CA TYR A 73 3.08 -11.45 -7.09
C TYR A 73 3.54 -11.08 -5.66
N LEU A 74 4.59 -11.74 -5.13
CA LEU A 74 5.01 -11.58 -3.73
C LEU A 74 5.42 -10.15 -3.40
N LYS A 75 6.34 -9.57 -4.19
CA LYS A 75 6.81 -8.20 -3.97
C LYS A 75 5.68 -7.17 -4.14
N PRO A 76 4.88 -7.22 -5.23
CA PRO A 76 3.67 -6.42 -5.35
C PRO A 76 2.72 -6.52 -4.15
N PHE A 77 2.41 -7.73 -3.69
CA PHE A 77 1.50 -7.96 -2.57
C PHE A 77 2.04 -7.36 -1.27
N LEU A 78 3.27 -7.73 -0.87
CA LEU A 78 3.87 -7.22 0.36
C LEU A 78 4.00 -5.70 0.34
N CYS A 79 4.51 -5.13 -0.75
CA CYS A 79 4.68 -3.68 -0.84
C CYS A 79 3.35 -2.92 -0.82
N SER A 80 2.31 -3.41 -1.51
CA SER A 80 1.01 -2.75 -1.48
C SER A 80 0.25 -2.94 -0.17
N ALA A 81 0.53 -3.99 0.60
CA ALA A 81 -0.03 -4.21 1.93
C ALA A 81 0.67 -3.35 3.00
N PHE A 82 2.00 -3.32 3.02
CA PHE A 82 2.80 -2.54 3.98
C PHE A 82 2.79 -1.04 3.66
N PHE A 83 2.77 -0.69 2.37
CA PHE A 83 2.86 0.68 1.85
C PHE A 83 1.69 0.96 0.89
N SER A 84 0.46 0.87 1.40
CA SER A 84 -0.74 1.12 0.60
C SER A 84 -0.82 2.58 0.10
N PRO A 85 -0.97 2.80 -1.22
CA PRO A 85 -1.20 4.11 -1.79
C PRO A 85 -2.36 4.86 -1.17
N CYS A 86 -2.14 6.16 -0.99
CA CYS A 86 -3.14 7.13 -0.60
C CYS A 86 -4.02 7.52 -1.79
N THR A 87 -5.32 7.60 -1.56
CA THR A 87 -6.29 8.13 -2.53
C THR A 87 -6.40 9.65 -2.39
N SER A 88 -6.93 10.32 -3.41
CA SER A 88 -7.24 11.76 -3.35
C SER A 88 -8.21 12.14 -2.22
N LYS A 89 -8.95 11.16 -1.67
CA LYS A 89 -9.86 11.34 -0.53
C LYS A 89 -9.17 11.14 0.83
N GLY A 90 -7.85 10.90 0.86
CA GLY A 90 -7.10 10.64 2.09
C GLY A 90 -7.36 9.25 2.70
N THR A 91 -7.95 8.32 1.93
CA THR A 91 -8.15 6.92 2.32
C THR A 91 -7.08 6.03 1.70
N ARG A 92 -6.78 4.86 2.29
CA ARG A 92 -5.82 3.89 1.73
C ARG A 92 -6.47 2.96 0.71
N LYS A 93 -5.74 2.62 -0.35
CA LYS A 93 -6.14 1.59 -1.33
C LYS A 93 -5.38 0.30 -1.03
N LEU A 94 -6.08 -0.71 -0.52
CA LEU A 94 -5.51 -2.01 -0.16
C LEU A 94 -5.29 -2.90 -1.40
N PRO A 95 -4.39 -3.90 -1.34
CA PRO A 95 -4.33 -4.94 -2.35
C PRO A 95 -5.58 -5.80 -2.36
N CYS A 96 -5.93 -6.31 -3.53
CA CYS A 96 -7.03 -7.25 -3.67
C CYS A 96 -6.68 -8.62 -3.09
N ARG A 97 -7.69 -9.35 -2.64
CA ARG A 97 -7.59 -10.76 -2.24
C ARG A 97 -6.90 -11.62 -3.29
N SER A 98 -7.23 -11.44 -4.56
CA SER A 98 -6.59 -12.18 -5.66
C SER A 98 -5.08 -11.96 -5.78
N LEU A 99 -4.57 -10.77 -5.42
CA LEU A 99 -3.13 -10.52 -5.41
C LEU A 99 -2.43 -11.30 -4.29
N CYS A 100 -3.09 -11.44 -3.14
CA CYS A 100 -2.64 -12.29 -2.03
C CYS A 100 -2.67 -13.77 -2.43
N GLU A 101 -3.78 -14.26 -2.99
CA GLU A 101 -3.95 -15.66 -3.37
C GLU A 101 -2.93 -16.09 -4.44
N ASN A 102 -2.72 -15.26 -5.48
CA ASN A 102 -1.68 -15.49 -6.48
C ASN A 102 -0.27 -15.56 -5.87
N THR A 103 -0.02 -14.81 -4.80
CA THR A 103 1.24 -14.89 -4.05
C THR A 103 1.36 -16.25 -3.35
N MET A 104 0.31 -16.68 -2.66
CA MET A 104 0.32 -17.91 -1.86
C MET A 104 0.48 -19.16 -2.72
N VAL A 105 -0.08 -19.20 -3.94
CA VAL A 105 0.07 -20.35 -4.86
C VAL A 105 1.54 -20.74 -5.07
N GLY A 106 2.43 -19.76 -5.27
CA GLY A 106 3.86 -20.04 -5.49
C GLY A 106 4.68 -20.14 -4.20
N CYS A 107 4.29 -19.42 -3.15
CA CYS A 107 5.12 -19.26 -1.96
C CYS A 107 4.77 -20.20 -0.79
N LEU A 108 3.61 -20.87 -0.80
CA LEU A 108 3.19 -21.74 0.31
C LEU A 108 4.11 -22.96 0.49
N GLU A 109 4.54 -23.59 -0.60
CA GLU A 109 5.48 -24.73 -0.53
C GLU A 109 6.83 -24.29 0.04
N VAL A 110 7.35 -23.14 -0.42
CA VAL A 110 8.61 -22.58 0.06
C VAL A 110 8.49 -22.24 1.55
N ALA A 111 7.42 -21.55 1.96
CA ALA A 111 7.16 -21.23 3.36
C ALA A 111 7.17 -22.50 4.24
N THR A 112 6.46 -23.54 3.81
CA THR A 112 6.38 -24.81 4.54
C THR A 112 7.74 -25.49 4.67
N ARG A 113 8.54 -25.53 3.59
CA ARG A 113 9.89 -26.13 3.58
C ARG A 113 10.84 -25.45 4.57
N PHE A 114 10.70 -24.14 4.76
CA PHE A 114 11.51 -23.37 5.70
C PHE A 114 10.87 -23.23 7.09
N GLY A 115 9.75 -23.91 7.36
CA GLY A 115 9.03 -23.84 8.63
C GLY A 115 8.39 -22.47 8.89
N PHE A 116 8.22 -21.64 7.87
CA PHE A 116 7.58 -20.33 7.96
C PHE A 116 6.07 -20.49 7.91
N VAL A 117 5.39 -19.94 8.91
CA VAL A 117 3.93 -19.86 8.96
C VAL A 117 3.50 -18.48 8.48
N VAL A 118 2.62 -18.44 7.48
CA VAL A 118 2.03 -17.17 7.03
C VAL A 118 1.30 -16.53 8.20
N PRO A 119 1.67 -15.31 8.64
CA PRO A 119 1.04 -14.68 9.79
C PRO A 119 -0.40 -14.31 9.47
N GLU A 120 -1.25 -14.31 10.50
CA GLU A 120 -2.68 -13.96 10.36
C GLU A 120 -2.90 -12.54 9.81
N ALA A 121 -1.92 -11.64 9.99
CA ALA A 121 -1.94 -10.32 9.36
C ALA A 121 -1.98 -10.38 7.82
N LEU A 122 -1.36 -11.40 7.22
CA LEU A 122 -1.28 -11.63 5.77
C LEU A 122 -2.30 -12.67 5.27
N ASN A 123 -3.28 -13.04 6.08
CA ASN A 123 -4.37 -13.91 5.66
C ASN A 123 -5.18 -13.25 4.51
N CYS A 124 -5.30 -13.93 3.37
CA CYS A 124 -5.94 -13.38 2.17
C CYS A 124 -7.41 -12.97 2.40
N ALA A 125 -8.10 -13.58 3.36
CA ALA A 125 -9.46 -13.22 3.73
C ALA A 125 -9.60 -11.77 4.26
N ARG A 126 -8.52 -11.20 4.80
CA ARG A 126 -8.49 -9.81 5.33
C ARG A 126 -8.43 -8.74 4.24
N PHE A 127 -8.16 -9.13 3.01
CA PHE A 127 -8.08 -8.22 1.87
C PHE A 127 -9.42 -8.19 1.11
N PRO A 128 -9.81 -7.02 0.59
CA PRO A 128 -11.06 -6.87 -0.14
C PRO A 128 -11.03 -7.63 -1.47
N GLU A 129 -12.19 -8.14 -1.88
CA GLU A 129 -12.40 -8.53 -3.27
C GLU A 129 -12.66 -7.31 -4.13
N GLN A 130 -12.27 -7.41 -5.40
CA GLN A 130 -12.66 -6.41 -6.39
C GLN A 130 -14.16 -6.59 -6.68
N THR A 131 -14.94 -5.53 -6.52
CA THR A 131 -16.36 -5.52 -6.87
C THR A 131 -16.70 -4.29 -7.73
N SER A 132 -17.97 -4.13 -8.10
CA SER A 132 -18.45 -2.91 -8.78
C SER A 132 -18.38 -1.66 -7.89
N THR A 133 -18.29 -1.83 -6.58
CA THR A 133 -18.32 -0.74 -5.59
C THR A 133 -17.05 -0.64 -4.73
N SER A 134 -16.22 -1.68 -4.72
CA SER A 134 -14.94 -1.76 -4.00
C SER A 134 -13.79 -1.90 -5.00
N TYR A 135 -12.88 -0.92 -5.00
CA TYR A 135 -11.70 -0.90 -5.85
C TYR A 135 -10.43 -1.12 -5.02
N CYS A 136 -9.74 -2.22 -5.26
CA CYS A 136 -8.47 -2.57 -4.63
C CYS A 136 -7.33 -2.64 -5.67
N ILE A 137 -6.11 -2.92 -5.23
CA ILE A 137 -4.95 -3.02 -6.13
C ILE A 137 -4.86 -4.45 -6.66
N GLN A 138 -5.12 -4.61 -7.95
CA GLN A 138 -5.07 -5.89 -8.65
C GLN A 138 -3.66 -6.14 -9.24
N PRO A 139 -3.32 -7.41 -9.58
CA PRO A 139 -2.04 -7.75 -10.23
C PRO A 139 -1.69 -6.88 -11.45
N GLU A 140 -2.68 -6.50 -12.24
CA GLU A 140 -2.56 -5.70 -13.46
C GLU A 140 -2.01 -4.29 -13.18
N SER A 141 -2.19 -3.78 -11.96
CA SER A 141 -1.59 -2.50 -11.54
C SER A 141 -0.06 -2.54 -11.55
N PHE A 142 0.52 -3.75 -11.55
CA PHE A 142 1.95 -4.03 -11.63
C PHE A 142 2.36 -4.68 -12.97
N GLY A 143 1.45 -4.71 -13.96
CA GLY A 143 1.69 -5.36 -15.25
C GLY A 143 1.67 -6.90 -15.17
N LEU A 144 1.06 -7.49 -14.14
CA LEU A 144 0.94 -8.92 -13.97
C LEU A 144 -0.45 -9.42 -14.41
N SER A 145 -0.50 -10.62 -14.98
CA SER A 145 -1.75 -11.28 -15.37
C SER A 145 -2.44 -11.92 -14.15
N PRO A 146 -3.77 -11.90 -14.04
CA PRO A 146 -4.46 -12.69 -13.02
C PRO A 146 -4.32 -14.19 -13.25
N ILE A 147 -4.18 -14.96 -12.16
CA ILE A 147 -4.38 -16.40 -12.20
C ILE A 147 -5.89 -16.66 -12.06
N LYS A 148 -6.44 -17.49 -12.93
CA LYS A 148 -7.80 -18.00 -12.74
C LYS A 148 -7.74 -19.14 -11.73
N HIS A 149 -8.17 -18.89 -10.50
CA HIS A 149 -8.46 -19.95 -9.55
C HIS A 149 -9.77 -20.60 -10.00
N ASN A 150 -9.67 -21.82 -10.53
CA ASN A 150 -10.81 -22.60 -11.01
C ASN A 150 -11.45 -23.39 -9.87
#